data_AF-A0A6N6PHZ6-F1
#
_entry.id   AF-A0A6N6PHZ6-F1
#
_cell.length_a   1.000
_cell.length_b   1.000
_cell.length_c   1.000
_cell.angle_alpha   90.00
_cell.angle_beta   90.00
_cell.angle_gamma   90.00
#
_symmetry.space_group_name_H-M   'P 1'
#
loop_
_entity.id
_entity.type
_entity.pdbx_description
1 polymer ?
#
loop_
_entity_poly.entity_id
_entity_poly.type
_entity_poly.pdbx_seq_one_letter_code
_entity_poly.pdbx_strand_id
1 'polypeptide(L)'
;MSHDPVGANSAPFGPRRTPAPAANCAPARPRYRADMPHSLWMPSVLLSFTATSFAIVDANSTTNTSDPGGGVPWANVGSVNGGSGTYLGNGWVLTAAHVGPGPIAFDSGTFQPDGRVIRLSNPDTSLADMLLYHLVLTPGLTGSVVSSSTPAIGSLVDLVGYGRIRGSAEQSFSTEYGPKSGFYWSPNGTKSYGRNLIQTGVTTRTLLGVGSFRGFILDFTPPDAQVATGDSGGAVFYKNSATWELAGMIEALASFVYPLPASVYGDESWIMDLPTYKSQIDALVSSTAGGASWTGANGSTWADANWSSSPVPGAANNVHTATFNSAGNGQTTINLGAGVTLNTVLFDTATAAAYTIGSGAVGSQTLTLENGGAITTSSTVTNGQLVNAAVVLGTDRSAQTYTISNNATTPATALTVAGNITGAASGGTAGAKTLAVLGAGDTDLTGGIAKGGATSLAVTKAGTGTLNLAAGSVLDIDSLTANDGTTAVNSALGAGTSVTVNDTGGGAATSLKFGSVSQTLASLTIGAGATVTFTSGPASFTASTSGKTAGFGSKQPSGGLVPEPGTTGLLLAGALSVLARRTRRTG
;
A
#
# COMPACT_ATOMS: atom_id res chain seq x y z
N MET A 1 56.30 2.79 -22.58
CA MET A 1 56.52 1.57 -21.79
C MET A 1 55.29 0.69 -22.05
N SER A 2 55.19 -0.11 -23.13
CA SER A 2 55.97 -1.33 -23.47
C SER A 2 55.95 -2.32 -22.28
N HIS A 3 55.51 -3.58 -22.36
CA HIS A 3 55.17 -4.51 -23.44
C HIS A 3 54.19 -5.58 -22.90
N ASP A 4 53.12 -5.86 -23.64
CA ASP A 4 52.71 -7.14 -24.27
C ASP A 4 52.76 -8.55 -23.60
N PRO A 5 51.98 -9.53 -24.14
CA PRO A 5 51.28 -10.62 -23.43
C PRO A 5 51.68 -12.05 -23.91
N VAL A 6 50.70 -12.99 -24.04
CA VAL A 6 50.71 -14.35 -24.69
C VAL A 6 50.85 -15.54 -23.71
N GLY A 7 50.12 -16.65 -23.79
CA GLY A 7 49.16 -17.11 -24.81
C GLY A 7 48.50 -18.46 -24.53
N ALA A 8 47.65 -18.86 -25.49
CA ALA A 8 46.99 -20.15 -25.61
C ALA A 8 47.93 -21.25 -26.11
N ASN A 9 47.63 -22.52 -25.80
CA ASN A 9 47.96 -23.61 -26.72
C ASN A 9 47.03 -24.82 -26.59
N SER A 10 46.72 -25.36 -27.76
CA SER A 10 45.80 -26.42 -28.12
C SER A 10 46.39 -27.85 -28.00
N ALA A 11 45.47 -28.83 -28.02
CA ALA A 11 45.51 -30.33 -28.07
C ALA A 11 46.60 -30.95 -29.03
N PRO A 12 46.79 -32.30 -29.25
CA PRO A 12 45.75 -33.38 -29.36
C PRO A 12 46.18 -34.89 -29.19
N PHE A 13 45.22 -35.82 -29.47
CA PHE A 13 45.31 -37.28 -29.77
C PHE A 13 45.91 -38.24 -28.70
N GLY A 14 45.36 -39.43 -28.40
CA GLY A 14 44.41 -40.33 -29.06
C GLY A 14 44.24 -41.65 -28.24
N PRO A 15 43.51 -42.66 -28.74
CA PRO A 15 42.67 -43.56 -27.95
C PRO A 15 43.15 -45.03 -27.87
N ARG A 16 42.32 -45.90 -27.26
CA ARG A 16 42.09 -47.36 -27.46
C ARG A 16 42.42 -48.30 -26.28
N ARG A 17 41.38 -48.92 -25.70
CA ARG A 17 40.92 -50.33 -25.90
C ARG A 17 40.20 -50.88 -24.66
N THR A 18 38.92 -51.20 -24.81
CA THR A 18 38.26 -52.37 -24.20
C THR A 18 38.56 -53.61 -25.09
N PRO A 19 38.52 -54.88 -24.62
CA PRO A 19 37.28 -55.55 -24.17
C PRO A 19 37.37 -56.68 -23.10
N ALA A 20 36.33 -56.75 -22.25
CA ALA A 20 35.49 -57.92 -21.90
C ALA A 20 36.11 -59.16 -21.17
N PRO A 21 35.30 -60.18 -20.74
CA PRO A 21 35.02 -60.45 -19.32
C PRO A 21 35.33 -61.91 -18.88
N ALA A 22 35.30 -62.20 -17.57
CA ALA A 22 35.19 -63.58 -17.09
C ALA A 22 34.51 -63.67 -15.72
N ALA A 23 33.70 -64.72 -15.58
CA ALA A 23 32.72 -64.97 -14.54
C ALA A 23 33.26 -65.77 -13.34
N ASN A 24 32.38 -65.88 -12.34
CA ASN A 24 32.27 -66.91 -11.29
C ASN A 24 33.24 -66.83 -10.09
N CYS A 25 32.69 -66.52 -8.91
CA CYS A 25 32.56 -67.47 -7.79
C CYS A 25 31.89 -66.79 -6.58
N ALA A 26 30.70 -67.25 -6.19
CA ALA A 26 30.25 -67.26 -4.79
C ALA A 26 30.92 -68.50 -4.11
N PRO A 27 30.98 -68.67 -2.76
CA PRO A 27 29.96 -68.26 -1.76
C PRO A 27 30.46 -67.85 -0.36
N ALA A 28 29.57 -67.33 0.50
CA ALA A 28 29.33 -67.77 1.90
C ALA A 28 28.43 -66.79 2.67
N ARG A 29 27.41 -67.32 3.34
CA ARG A 29 26.55 -66.65 4.35
C ARG A 29 27.09 -66.92 5.75
N PRO A 30 26.68 -66.12 6.75
CA PRO A 30 26.00 -66.67 7.94
C PRO A 30 24.72 -65.86 8.24
N ARG A 31 23.51 -66.44 8.25
CA ARG A 31 22.83 -67.13 9.38
C ARG A 31 22.94 -66.40 10.73
N TYR A 32 21.90 -65.64 11.07
CA TYR A 32 21.36 -65.62 12.43
C TYR A 32 19.86 -65.92 12.38
N ARG A 33 19.46 -66.80 13.30
CA ARG A 33 18.16 -67.42 13.49
C ARG A 33 17.67 -66.95 14.85
N ALA A 34 16.43 -66.52 14.97
CA ALA A 34 15.70 -66.52 16.24
C ALA A 34 14.23 -66.81 15.93
N ASP A 35 13.74 -67.85 16.60
CA ASP A 35 12.46 -68.52 16.42
C ASP A 35 11.35 -67.92 17.32
N MET A 36 10.12 -67.85 16.76
CA MET A 36 8.79 -68.16 17.35
C MET A 36 8.13 -67.29 18.45
N PRO A 37 6.81 -67.43 18.78
CA PRO A 37 5.68 -68.14 18.13
C PRO A 37 4.34 -67.34 18.00
N HIS A 38 3.30 -68.04 17.53
CA HIS A 38 1.92 -67.64 17.27
C HIS A 38 1.04 -67.24 18.47
N SER A 39 0.06 -66.37 18.15
CA SER A 39 -1.33 -66.26 18.63
C SER A 39 -1.64 -65.85 20.09
N LEU A 40 -2.26 -64.67 20.23
CA LEU A 40 -3.38 -64.46 21.16
C LEU A 40 -4.36 -63.42 20.58
N TRP A 41 -5.61 -63.82 20.41
CA TRP A 41 -6.73 -63.00 19.97
C TRP A 41 -7.29 -62.24 21.19
N MET A 42 -7.37 -60.91 21.13
CA MET A 42 -8.22 -60.10 22.01
C MET A 42 -8.93 -59.04 21.17
N PRO A 43 -10.23 -58.78 21.40
CA PRO A 43 -10.99 -57.81 20.63
C PRO A 43 -10.64 -56.41 21.13
N SER A 44 -9.82 -55.69 20.36
CA SER A 44 -9.66 -54.25 20.56
C SER A 44 -10.94 -53.55 20.11
N VAL A 45 -11.65 -52.96 21.07
CA VAL A 45 -12.65 -51.92 20.82
C VAL A 45 -11.94 -50.79 20.09
N LEU A 46 -12.11 -50.71 18.77
CA LEU A 46 -11.74 -49.53 18.00
C LEU A 46 -12.71 -48.41 18.37
N LEU A 47 -12.26 -47.45 19.17
CA LEU A 47 -12.76 -46.09 19.04
C LEU A 47 -12.38 -45.61 17.63
N SER A 48 -13.36 -45.63 16.73
CA SER A 48 -13.25 -45.01 15.41
C SER A 48 -13.14 -43.50 15.59
N PHE A 49 -11.94 -42.95 15.41
CA PHE A 49 -11.78 -41.54 15.09
C PHE A 49 -11.97 -41.41 13.58
N THR A 50 -13.09 -40.84 13.15
CA THR A 50 -13.29 -40.42 11.76
C THR A 50 -12.39 -39.22 11.49
N ALA A 51 -11.18 -39.48 10.99
CA ALA A 51 -10.31 -38.44 10.44
C ALA A 51 -10.78 -38.13 9.02
N THR A 52 -11.59 -37.08 8.87
CA THR A 52 -11.93 -36.52 7.57
C THR A 52 -10.93 -35.42 7.22
N SER A 53 -10.06 -35.67 6.24
CA SER A 53 -9.25 -34.65 5.56
C SER A 53 -9.90 -34.32 4.23
N PHE A 54 -10.09 -33.04 3.91
CA PHE A 54 -10.76 -32.58 2.70
C PHE A 54 -9.82 -31.62 1.97
N ALA A 55 -9.55 -31.60 0.66
CA ALA A 55 -9.10 -30.39 -0.08
C ALA A 55 -10.13 -29.82 -1.00
N ILE A 56 -9.84 -28.60 -1.43
CA ILE A 56 -10.45 -27.97 -2.60
C ILE A 56 -10.57 -29.03 -3.72
N VAL A 57 -9.53 -29.82 -4.05
CA VAL A 57 -9.70 -31.18 -4.62
C VAL A 57 -9.41 -32.29 -3.60
N ASP A 58 -10.47 -32.86 -3.02
CA ASP A 58 -10.43 -33.98 -2.07
C ASP A 58 -10.58 -35.33 -2.77
N ALA A 59 -9.65 -36.26 -2.51
CA ALA A 59 -9.75 -37.63 -3.00
C ALA A 59 -11.01 -38.37 -2.54
N ASN A 60 -11.60 -37.97 -1.40
CA ASN A 60 -12.70 -38.64 -0.72
C ASN A 60 -14.05 -37.89 -0.80
N SER A 61 -14.10 -36.65 -1.31
CA SER A 61 -15.32 -35.84 -1.31
C SER A 61 -15.43 -34.93 -2.54
N THR A 62 -16.68 -34.65 -2.94
CA THR A 62 -17.02 -33.64 -3.97
C THR A 62 -17.85 -32.49 -3.40
N THR A 63 -18.04 -32.43 -2.07
CA THR A 63 -19.04 -31.55 -1.42
C THR A 63 -18.51 -30.83 -0.18
N ASN A 64 -17.20 -30.65 -0.06
CA ASN A 64 -16.52 -29.96 1.04
C ASN A 64 -16.65 -28.42 0.94
N THR A 65 -17.87 -27.95 0.70
CA THR A 65 -18.19 -26.55 0.40
C THR A 65 -18.90 -25.83 1.55
N SER A 66 -18.84 -26.41 2.75
CA SER A 66 -19.35 -25.83 3.99
C SER A 66 -18.23 -25.72 5.00
N ASP A 67 -18.42 -24.87 6.01
CA ASP A 67 -17.48 -24.73 7.13
C ASP A 67 -17.09 -26.13 7.69
N PRO A 68 -15.78 -26.47 7.76
CA PRO A 68 -15.30 -27.73 8.33
C PRO A 68 -15.65 -27.93 9.81
N GLY A 69 -16.07 -26.87 10.51
CA GLY A 69 -16.16 -26.86 11.96
C GLY A 69 -14.79 -26.91 12.62
N GLY A 70 -14.75 -27.21 13.93
CA GLY A 70 -13.48 -27.32 14.68
C GLY A 70 -12.73 -26.00 14.88
N GLY A 71 -13.35 -24.87 14.50
CA GLY A 71 -12.85 -23.51 14.71
C GLY A 71 -11.91 -22.99 13.62
N VAL A 72 -11.76 -23.69 12.48
CA VAL A 72 -10.97 -23.19 11.36
C VAL A 72 -11.51 -21.80 10.95
N PRO A 73 -10.66 -20.79 10.70
CA PRO A 73 -11.12 -19.45 10.28
C PRO A 73 -11.70 -19.39 8.85
N TRP A 74 -12.66 -20.25 8.54
CA TRP A 74 -13.34 -20.37 7.24
C TRP A 74 -13.89 -19.04 6.75
N ALA A 75 -14.56 -18.27 7.62
CA ALA A 75 -15.16 -16.99 7.28
C ALA A 75 -14.13 -15.94 6.80
N ASN A 76 -12.86 -16.10 7.17
CA ASN A 76 -11.80 -15.16 6.83
C ASN A 76 -11.29 -15.31 5.39
N VAL A 77 -11.73 -16.32 4.64
CA VAL A 77 -11.35 -16.49 3.25
C VAL A 77 -12.49 -16.07 2.33
N GLY A 78 -12.18 -15.20 1.38
CA GLY A 78 -13.11 -14.63 0.40
C GLY A 78 -12.64 -14.81 -1.04
N SER A 79 -13.51 -14.49 -2.00
CA SER A 79 -13.20 -14.53 -3.43
C SER A 79 -12.83 -13.14 -3.95
N VAL A 80 -11.77 -13.06 -4.74
CA VAL A 80 -11.31 -11.82 -5.40
C VAL A 80 -10.74 -12.15 -6.78
N ASN A 81 -11.17 -11.44 -7.83
CA ASN A 81 -10.66 -11.56 -9.21
C ASN A 81 -10.57 -12.99 -9.78
N GLY A 82 -11.46 -13.90 -9.37
CA GLY A 82 -11.42 -15.31 -9.79
C GLY A 82 -10.39 -16.18 -9.03
N GLY A 83 -9.68 -15.58 -8.08
CA GLY A 83 -8.86 -16.25 -7.07
C GLY A 83 -9.45 -16.12 -5.67
N SER A 84 -8.57 -16.19 -4.67
CA SER A 84 -8.91 -16.14 -3.24
C SER A 84 -8.18 -15.00 -2.51
N GLY A 85 -8.68 -14.61 -1.35
CA GLY A 85 -8.03 -13.67 -0.45
C GLY A 85 -8.35 -13.97 1.01
N THR A 86 -7.41 -13.66 1.90
CA THR A 86 -7.51 -13.97 3.34
C THR A 86 -7.51 -12.69 4.17
N TYR A 87 -8.56 -12.50 4.98
CA TYR A 87 -8.67 -11.38 5.90
C TYR A 87 -7.72 -11.55 7.10
N LEU A 88 -6.86 -10.56 7.31
CA LEU A 88 -5.87 -10.57 8.38
C LEU A 88 -6.30 -9.77 9.61
N GLY A 89 -7.35 -8.97 9.49
CA GLY A 89 -7.79 -8.04 10.54
C GLY A 89 -7.60 -6.58 10.13
N ASN A 90 -8.29 -5.68 10.83
CA ASN A 90 -8.11 -4.23 10.68
C ASN A 90 -8.23 -3.73 9.23
N GLY A 91 -9.13 -4.31 8.44
CA GLY A 91 -9.34 -3.94 7.05
C GLY A 91 -8.32 -4.50 6.06
N TRP A 92 -7.27 -5.19 6.51
CA TRP A 92 -6.25 -5.76 5.62
C TRP A 92 -6.62 -7.15 5.10
N VAL A 93 -6.41 -7.33 3.80
CA VAL A 93 -6.58 -8.60 3.08
C VAL A 93 -5.28 -8.98 2.41
N LEU A 94 -4.91 -10.25 2.53
CA LEU A 94 -3.79 -10.90 1.86
C LEU A 94 -4.27 -11.59 0.57
N THR A 95 -3.52 -11.47 -0.52
CA THR A 95 -3.71 -12.29 -1.72
C THR A 95 -2.40 -12.39 -2.53
N ALA A 96 -2.38 -13.26 -3.54
CA ALA A 96 -1.30 -13.28 -4.53
C ALA A 96 -1.38 -12.03 -5.41
N ALA A 97 -0.28 -11.39 -5.84
CA ALA A 97 -0.49 -10.22 -6.73
C ALA A 97 -0.77 -10.57 -8.17
N HIS A 98 -0.48 -11.79 -8.62
CA HIS A 98 -1.03 -12.20 -9.92
C HIS A 98 -2.56 -12.26 -9.90
N VAL A 99 -3.19 -12.42 -8.72
CA VAL A 99 -4.65 -12.23 -8.52
C VAL A 99 -4.98 -10.74 -8.42
N GLY A 100 -4.17 -9.99 -7.68
CA GLY A 100 -4.26 -8.54 -7.56
C GLY A 100 -5.35 -8.05 -6.59
N PRO A 101 -5.32 -6.77 -6.20
CA PRO A 101 -6.34 -6.19 -5.33
C PRO A 101 -7.68 -6.05 -6.10
N GLY A 102 -8.78 -6.15 -5.38
CA GLY A 102 -10.12 -5.99 -5.97
C GLY A 102 -11.22 -6.11 -4.92
N PRO A 103 -12.49 -5.92 -5.33
CA PRO A 103 -13.63 -6.21 -4.48
C PRO A 103 -13.56 -7.66 -4.01
N ILE A 104 -13.61 -7.86 -2.69
CA ILE A 104 -13.57 -9.21 -2.10
C ILE A 104 -14.92 -9.59 -1.54
N ALA A 105 -15.40 -10.77 -1.91
CA ALA A 105 -16.65 -11.35 -1.41
C ALA A 105 -16.37 -12.31 -0.26
N PHE A 106 -16.85 -11.97 0.94
CA PHE A 106 -17.00 -12.89 2.08
C PHE A 106 -18.46 -13.31 2.22
N ASP A 107 -18.74 -14.25 3.12
CA ASP A 107 -20.11 -14.69 3.41
C ASP A 107 -20.98 -13.54 3.96
N SER A 108 -20.37 -12.51 4.56
CA SER A 108 -21.03 -11.31 5.08
C SER A 108 -21.29 -10.21 4.03
N GLY A 109 -20.74 -10.34 2.82
CA GLY A 109 -20.92 -9.36 1.74
C GLY A 109 -19.65 -9.08 0.95
N THR A 110 -19.74 -8.11 0.03
CA THR A 110 -18.63 -7.67 -0.81
C THR A 110 -18.04 -6.36 -0.32
N PHE A 111 -16.73 -6.31 -0.15
CA PHE A 111 -16.00 -5.17 0.41
C PHE A 111 -15.06 -4.57 -0.64
N GLN A 112 -15.08 -3.26 -0.76
CA GLN A 112 -14.28 -2.52 -1.74
C GLN A 112 -12.89 -2.19 -1.19
N PRO A 113 -11.83 -2.25 -2.01
CA PRO A 113 -10.52 -1.75 -1.63
C PRO A 113 -10.52 -0.21 -1.52
N ASP A 114 -9.72 0.35 -0.62
CA ASP A 114 -9.58 1.81 -0.44
C ASP A 114 -8.42 2.44 -1.24
N GLY A 115 -7.72 1.61 -2.03
CA GLY A 115 -6.57 2.02 -2.85
C GLY A 115 -5.21 1.80 -2.20
N ARG A 116 -5.13 1.50 -0.89
CA ARG A 116 -3.86 1.13 -0.25
C ARG A 116 -3.51 -0.31 -0.61
N VAL A 117 -2.35 -0.46 -1.25
CA VAL A 117 -1.83 -1.75 -1.73
C VAL A 117 -0.34 -1.81 -1.43
N ILE A 118 0.12 -2.89 -0.84
CA ILE A 118 1.51 -3.09 -0.46
C ILE A 118 1.95 -4.46 -0.94
N ARG A 119 2.93 -4.49 -1.84
CA ARG A 119 3.59 -5.71 -2.27
C ARG A 119 4.64 -6.09 -1.24
N LEU A 120 4.65 -7.35 -0.80
CA LEU A 120 5.64 -7.82 0.16
C LEU A 120 6.96 -8.17 -0.52
N SER A 121 8.05 -8.02 0.22
CA SER A 121 9.40 -8.36 -0.24
C SER A 121 9.86 -9.68 0.36
N ASN A 122 10.56 -10.47 -0.44
CA ASN A 122 11.36 -11.60 0.02
C ASN A 122 12.52 -11.12 0.93
N PRO A 123 13.14 -12.02 1.71
CA PRO A 123 14.33 -11.69 2.49
C PRO A 123 15.51 -11.14 1.67
N ASP A 124 15.59 -11.47 0.38
CA ASP A 124 16.60 -10.96 -0.56
C ASP A 124 16.19 -9.62 -1.21
N THR A 125 15.12 -8.98 -0.73
CA THR A 125 14.51 -7.73 -1.21
C THR A 125 13.79 -7.78 -2.56
N SER A 126 13.82 -8.92 -3.27
CA SER A 126 12.98 -9.09 -4.46
C SER A 126 11.50 -9.06 -4.07
N LEU A 127 10.63 -8.68 -5.00
CA LEU A 127 9.18 -8.71 -4.75
C LEU A 127 8.70 -10.16 -4.69
N ALA A 128 8.02 -10.53 -3.59
CA ALA A 128 7.36 -11.83 -3.45
C ALA A 128 6.05 -11.82 -4.21
N ASP A 129 5.50 -12.99 -4.58
CA ASP A 129 4.14 -13.06 -5.13
C ASP A 129 3.02 -12.90 -4.09
N MET A 130 3.23 -12.02 -3.11
CA MET A 130 2.25 -11.69 -2.09
C MET A 130 1.98 -10.19 -2.02
N LEU A 131 0.73 -9.77 -1.88
CA LEU A 131 0.38 -8.39 -1.54
C LEU A 131 -0.66 -8.33 -0.43
N LEU A 132 -0.66 -7.21 0.28
CA LEU A 132 -1.75 -6.80 1.16
C LEU A 132 -2.47 -5.61 0.54
N TYR A 133 -3.78 -5.54 0.69
CA TYR A 133 -4.56 -4.36 0.36
C TYR A 133 -5.62 -4.09 1.42
N HIS A 134 -5.99 -2.83 1.58
CA HIS A 134 -6.91 -2.41 2.64
C HIS A 134 -8.31 -2.12 2.11
N LEU A 135 -9.32 -2.44 2.91
CA LEU A 135 -10.75 -2.28 2.60
C LEU A 135 -11.31 -0.95 3.11
N VAL A 136 -12.25 -0.37 2.36
CA VAL A 136 -12.97 0.85 2.79
C VAL A 136 -13.75 0.60 4.08
N LEU A 137 -14.39 -0.57 4.19
CA LEU A 137 -15.14 -1.02 5.36
C LEU A 137 -14.60 -2.37 5.82
N THR A 138 -14.55 -2.57 7.13
CA THR A 138 -14.15 -3.86 7.71
C THR A 138 -15.30 -4.88 7.65
N PRO A 139 -15.03 -6.18 7.40
CA PRO A 139 -16.06 -7.20 7.28
C PRO A 139 -16.67 -7.68 8.61
N GLY A 140 -16.29 -7.09 9.74
CA GLY A 140 -16.74 -7.50 11.08
C GLY A 140 -16.19 -8.84 11.55
N LEU A 141 -15.20 -9.40 10.83
CA LEU A 141 -14.54 -10.66 11.16
C LEU A 141 -13.38 -10.43 12.13
N THR A 142 -13.07 -11.44 12.94
CA THR A 142 -11.81 -11.45 13.71
C THR A 142 -10.67 -11.77 12.75
N GLY A 143 -9.57 -11.01 12.79
CA GLY A 143 -8.43 -11.21 11.90
C GLY A 143 -7.71 -12.54 12.10
N SER A 144 -7.16 -13.11 11.02
CA SER A 144 -6.33 -14.32 11.09
C SER A 144 -4.96 -14.01 11.69
N VAL A 145 -4.55 -14.73 12.74
CA VAL A 145 -3.22 -14.58 13.36
C VAL A 145 -2.18 -15.31 12.53
N VAL A 146 -1.15 -14.62 12.04
CA VAL A 146 -0.02 -15.26 11.33
C VAL A 146 0.83 -16.06 12.30
N SER A 147 1.15 -17.30 11.89
CA SER A 147 1.96 -18.23 12.68
C SER A 147 3.32 -17.62 13.03
N SER A 148 3.79 -17.85 14.26
CA SER A 148 5.08 -17.29 14.73
C SER A 148 6.31 -18.01 14.17
N SER A 149 6.14 -19.23 13.68
CA SER A 149 7.16 -20.06 13.05
C SER A 149 6.54 -20.97 12.00
N THR A 150 7.31 -21.40 11.01
CA THR A 150 6.90 -22.42 10.05
C THR A 150 6.51 -23.70 10.80
N PRO A 151 5.32 -24.27 10.56
CA PRO A 151 4.97 -25.57 11.14
C PRO A 151 5.94 -26.66 10.65
N ALA A 152 6.21 -27.65 11.49
CA ALA A 152 7.17 -28.71 11.18
C ALA A 152 6.67 -29.62 10.05
N ILE A 153 7.61 -30.25 9.33
CA ILE A 153 7.29 -31.36 8.42
C ILE A 153 6.48 -32.43 9.17
N GLY A 154 5.45 -32.96 8.52
CA GLY A 154 4.46 -33.88 9.08
C GLY A 154 3.33 -33.19 9.85
N SER A 155 3.32 -31.86 9.95
CA SER A 155 2.18 -31.12 10.53
C SER A 155 0.99 -31.16 9.59
N LEU A 156 -0.18 -31.44 10.15
CA LEU A 156 -1.46 -31.33 9.43
C LEU A 156 -1.86 -29.85 9.32
N VAL A 157 -2.26 -29.43 8.13
CA VAL A 157 -2.73 -28.07 7.84
C VAL A 157 -4.06 -28.11 7.12
N ASP A 158 -4.95 -27.17 7.43
CA ASP A 158 -6.23 -27.00 6.76
C ASP A 158 -6.14 -25.90 5.69
N LEU A 159 -6.43 -26.22 4.43
CA LEU A 159 -6.43 -25.24 3.33
C LEU A 159 -7.85 -24.68 3.14
N VAL A 160 -8.01 -23.44 2.69
CA VAL A 160 -9.32 -22.88 2.32
C VAL A 160 -9.15 -21.94 1.14
N GLY A 161 -9.98 -22.07 0.11
CA GLY A 161 -9.90 -21.28 -1.12
C GLY A 161 -11.14 -21.41 -2.01
N TYR A 162 -11.19 -20.64 -3.09
CA TYR A 162 -12.33 -20.50 -4.02
C TYR A 162 -12.07 -21.10 -5.42
N GLY A 163 -11.04 -21.93 -5.56
CA GLY A 163 -10.72 -22.60 -6.80
C GLY A 163 -11.64 -23.78 -7.11
N ARG A 164 -11.23 -24.53 -8.12
CA ARG A 164 -11.99 -25.67 -8.62
C ARG A 164 -11.93 -26.85 -7.66
N ILE A 165 -13.02 -27.60 -7.62
CA ILE A 165 -13.13 -28.79 -6.78
C ILE A 165 -13.05 -30.08 -7.60
N ARG A 166 -13.11 -31.23 -6.92
CA ARG A 166 -13.23 -32.54 -7.58
C ARG A 166 -14.50 -32.59 -8.46
N GLY A 167 -14.32 -32.76 -9.76
CA GLY A 167 -15.38 -32.80 -10.78
C GLY A 167 -15.71 -34.19 -11.33
N SER A 168 -14.94 -35.22 -10.98
CA SER A 168 -15.15 -36.58 -11.45
C SER A 168 -14.92 -37.64 -10.36
N ALA A 169 -15.37 -38.87 -10.61
CA ALA A 169 -14.82 -40.05 -9.93
C ALA A 169 -13.30 -40.17 -10.18
N GLU A 170 -12.59 -40.97 -9.39
CA GLU A 170 -11.17 -41.23 -9.66
C GLU A 170 -11.00 -41.83 -11.06
N GLN A 171 -10.07 -41.28 -11.84
CA GLN A 171 -9.75 -41.70 -13.20
C GLN A 171 -8.26 -42.04 -13.31
N SER A 172 -7.90 -42.84 -14.30
CA SER A 172 -6.52 -43.06 -14.69
C SER A 172 -6.12 -42.09 -15.80
N PHE A 173 -4.99 -41.42 -15.62
CA PHE A 173 -4.40 -40.46 -16.54
C PHE A 173 -3.07 -40.98 -17.05
N SER A 174 -2.83 -40.87 -18.35
CA SER A 174 -1.52 -41.16 -18.94
C SER A 174 -0.62 -39.94 -18.76
N THR A 175 0.53 -40.12 -18.11
CA THR A 175 1.54 -39.08 -17.89
C THR A 175 2.89 -39.51 -18.47
N GLU A 176 3.83 -38.58 -18.60
CA GLU A 176 5.21 -38.88 -19.00
C GLU A 176 5.89 -39.89 -18.04
N TYR A 177 5.46 -39.94 -16.79
CA TYR A 177 6.01 -40.82 -15.74
C TYR A 177 5.21 -42.11 -15.55
N GLY A 178 4.32 -42.44 -16.49
CA GLY A 178 3.43 -43.59 -16.44
C GLY A 178 2.00 -43.24 -15.99
N PRO A 179 1.11 -44.24 -15.86
CA PRO A 179 -0.27 -44.01 -15.47
C PRO A 179 -0.35 -43.51 -14.02
N LYS A 180 -1.16 -42.47 -13.81
CA LYS A 180 -1.44 -41.87 -12.50
C LYS A 180 -2.95 -41.84 -12.25
N SER A 181 -3.37 -42.07 -11.03
CA SER A 181 -4.76 -41.88 -10.61
C SER A 181 -5.02 -40.43 -10.21
N GLY A 182 -6.21 -39.92 -10.46
CA GLY A 182 -6.60 -38.58 -10.05
C GLY A 182 -8.02 -38.19 -10.43
N PHE A 183 -8.28 -36.89 -10.54
CA PHE A 183 -9.61 -36.33 -10.75
C PHE A 183 -9.59 -35.19 -11.75
N TYR A 184 -10.58 -35.13 -12.64
CA TYR A 184 -10.87 -33.90 -13.36
C TYR A 184 -11.44 -32.86 -12.41
N TRP A 185 -11.10 -31.60 -12.64
CA TRP A 185 -11.64 -30.48 -11.90
C TRP A 185 -13.06 -30.15 -12.34
N SER A 186 -13.82 -29.53 -11.44
CA SER A 186 -15.11 -28.93 -11.76
C SER A 186 -14.94 -27.79 -12.80
N PRO A 187 -16.00 -27.47 -13.57
CA PRO A 187 -15.98 -26.34 -14.51
C PRO A 187 -15.81 -24.98 -13.82
N ASN A 188 -16.41 -24.82 -12.64
CA ASN A 188 -16.43 -23.58 -11.86
C ASN A 188 -15.77 -23.79 -10.49
N GLY A 189 -15.21 -22.71 -9.95
CA GLY A 189 -14.69 -22.69 -8.58
C GLY A 189 -15.77 -22.45 -7.53
N THR A 190 -15.56 -22.99 -6.33
CA THR A 190 -16.43 -22.86 -5.16
C THR A 190 -15.58 -22.81 -3.90
N LYS A 191 -15.98 -22.01 -2.91
CA LYS A 191 -15.32 -22.02 -1.59
C LYS A 191 -15.31 -23.44 -1.03
N SER A 192 -14.13 -23.95 -0.71
CA SER A 192 -13.93 -25.32 -0.24
C SER A 192 -12.70 -25.42 0.66
N TYR A 193 -12.54 -26.56 1.36
CA TYR A 193 -11.44 -26.73 2.32
C TYR A 193 -10.62 -28.01 2.16
N GLY A 194 -9.35 -27.87 2.59
CA GLY A 194 -8.05 -28.58 2.61
C GLY A 194 -7.69 -29.28 3.91
N ARG A 195 -7.03 -30.44 3.84
CA ARG A 195 -6.26 -31.09 4.89
C ARG A 195 -5.15 -31.91 4.28
N ASN A 196 -3.94 -31.39 4.35
CA ASN A 196 -2.75 -32.05 3.85
C ASN A 196 -1.66 -31.97 4.93
N LEU A 197 -0.62 -32.78 4.77
CA LEU A 197 0.58 -32.78 5.57
C LEU A 197 1.67 -31.94 4.89
N ILE A 198 2.43 -31.19 5.70
CA ILE A 198 3.66 -30.56 5.21
C ILE A 198 4.69 -31.65 4.93
N GLN A 199 5.11 -31.80 3.68
CA GLN A 199 6.06 -32.85 3.28
C GLN A 199 7.49 -32.33 3.17
N THR A 200 7.65 -31.11 2.68
CA THR A 200 8.95 -30.46 2.54
C THR A 200 8.98 -29.17 3.36
N GLY A 201 10.12 -28.91 4.02
CA GLY A 201 10.34 -27.65 4.73
C GLY A 201 10.46 -26.44 3.79
N VAL A 202 10.75 -25.26 4.36
CA VAL A 202 10.83 -24.03 3.57
C VAL A 202 11.99 -24.07 2.58
N THR A 203 11.67 -23.87 1.30
CA THR A 203 12.64 -23.74 0.21
C THR A 203 12.40 -22.44 -0.55
N THR A 204 13.42 -21.95 -1.25
CA THR A 204 13.29 -20.82 -2.17
C THR A 204 13.07 -21.35 -3.58
N ARG A 205 12.01 -20.90 -4.25
CA ARG A 205 11.73 -21.18 -5.66
C ARG A 205 11.75 -19.88 -6.46
N THR A 206 12.22 -19.94 -7.69
CA THR A 206 12.06 -18.85 -8.68
C THR A 206 11.21 -19.37 -9.82
N LEU A 207 10.09 -18.70 -10.08
CA LEU A 207 9.20 -19.00 -11.20
C LEU A 207 9.25 -17.85 -12.21
N LEU A 208 9.41 -18.21 -13.49
CA LEU A 208 9.41 -17.26 -14.59
C LEU A 208 8.05 -16.54 -14.65
N GLY A 209 8.08 -15.20 -14.60
CA GLY A 209 6.89 -14.34 -14.65
C GLY A 209 6.22 -14.04 -13.31
N VAL A 210 6.60 -14.74 -12.24
CA VAL A 210 6.01 -14.59 -10.88
C VAL A 210 7.04 -14.08 -9.87
N GLY A 211 8.32 -14.40 -10.06
CA GLY A 211 9.42 -13.99 -9.18
C GLY A 211 9.92 -15.13 -8.29
N SER A 212 10.74 -14.79 -7.31
CA SER A 212 11.16 -15.73 -6.27
C SER A 212 10.16 -15.72 -5.12
N PHE A 213 9.94 -16.86 -4.46
CA PHE A 213 9.26 -16.91 -3.17
C PHE A 213 9.88 -17.97 -2.26
N ARG A 214 9.66 -17.81 -0.95
CA ARG A 214 9.94 -18.84 0.06
C ARG A 214 8.65 -19.53 0.49
N GLY A 215 8.66 -20.85 0.42
CA GLY A 215 7.48 -21.66 0.69
C GLY A 215 7.79 -23.11 1.04
N PHE A 216 6.78 -23.81 1.54
CA PHE A 216 6.80 -25.24 1.82
C PHE A 216 5.85 -25.98 0.87
N ILE A 217 5.98 -27.30 0.81
CA ILE A 217 5.28 -28.15 -0.16
C ILE A 217 4.36 -29.13 0.57
N LEU A 218 3.18 -29.33 -0.01
CA LEU A 218 2.22 -30.37 0.34
C LEU A 218 2.12 -31.33 -0.84
N ASP A 219 2.21 -32.64 -0.59
CA ASP A 219 2.10 -33.64 -1.67
C ASP A 219 0.67 -34.19 -1.73
N PHE A 220 0.19 -34.46 -2.93
CA PHE A 220 -1.11 -35.06 -3.13
C PHE A 220 -1.04 -36.58 -3.08
N THR A 221 -1.19 -37.13 -1.89
CA THR A 221 -1.34 -38.58 -1.65
C THR A 221 -2.62 -38.85 -0.89
N PRO A 222 -3.42 -39.89 -1.17
CA PRO A 222 -4.61 -40.16 -0.36
C PRO A 222 -4.27 -40.34 1.13
N PRO A 223 -5.03 -39.75 2.07
CA PRO A 223 -6.29 -39.02 1.92
C PRO A 223 -6.12 -37.49 1.83
N ASP A 224 -4.91 -37.04 1.49
CA ASP A 224 -4.53 -35.64 1.40
C ASP A 224 -5.17 -34.94 0.21
N ALA A 225 -4.81 -33.67 0.10
CA ALA A 225 -5.72 -32.66 -0.31
C ALA A 225 -4.94 -31.68 -1.22
N GLN A 226 -5.38 -31.48 -2.48
CA GLN A 226 -4.62 -30.73 -3.49
C GLN A 226 -5.28 -29.40 -3.87
N VAL A 227 -4.45 -28.38 -4.11
CA VAL A 227 -4.88 -27.08 -4.67
C VAL A 227 -5.08 -27.16 -6.19
N ALA A 228 -5.99 -26.35 -6.70
CA ALA A 228 -6.37 -26.25 -8.10
C ALA A 228 -6.37 -24.79 -8.58
N THR A 229 -6.64 -24.58 -9.87
CA THR A 229 -6.81 -23.22 -10.42
C THR A 229 -7.90 -22.45 -9.68
N GLY A 230 -7.58 -21.22 -9.27
CA GLY A 230 -8.45 -20.31 -8.52
C GLY A 230 -8.21 -20.30 -7.00
N ASP A 231 -7.36 -21.20 -6.49
CA ASP A 231 -7.02 -21.22 -5.06
C ASP A 231 -5.97 -20.18 -4.66
N SER A 232 -5.25 -19.59 -5.62
CA SER A 232 -4.23 -18.58 -5.38
C SER A 232 -4.72 -17.47 -4.45
N GLY A 233 -3.94 -17.14 -3.42
CA GLY A 233 -4.30 -16.19 -2.36
C GLY A 233 -5.16 -16.78 -1.23
N GLY A 234 -5.52 -18.07 -1.31
CA GLY A 234 -6.25 -18.80 -0.28
C GLY A 234 -5.38 -19.09 0.95
N ALA A 235 -6.03 -19.51 2.03
CA ALA A 235 -5.39 -19.70 3.33
C ALA A 235 -4.89 -21.13 3.53
N VAL A 236 -3.77 -21.26 4.25
CA VAL A 236 -3.33 -22.52 4.87
C VAL A 236 -3.22 -22.30 6.37
N PHE A 237 -4.14 -22.91 7.11
CA PHE A 237 -4.24 -22.82 8.56
C PHE A 237 -3.54 -23.99 9.24
N TYR A 238 -2.84 -23.70 10.33
CA TYR A 238 -2.22 -24.67 11.21
C TYR A 238 -2.85 -24.57 12.60
N LYS A 239 -3.17 -25.71 13.21
CA LYS A 239 -3.67 -25.75 14.58
C LYS A 239 -2.52 -25.90 15.56
N ASN A 240 -2.07 -24.77 16.12
CA ASN A 240 -1.08 -24.75 17.18
C ASN A 240 -1.77 -24.90 18.54
N SER A 241 -1.81 -26.13 19.06
CA SER A 241 -2.52 -26.47 20.29
C SER A 241 -4.02 -26.12 20.20
N ALA A 242 -4.48 -25.07 20.89
CA ALA A 242 -5.88 -24.63 20.88
C ALA A 242 -6.15 -23.52 19.85
N THR A 243 -5.11 -22.94 19.25
CA THR A 243 -5.21 -21.74 18.41
C THR A 243 -5.05 -22.11 16.95
N TRP A 244 -5.94 -21.60 16.09
CA TRP A 244 -5.74 -21.63 14.65
C TRP A 244 -4.89 -20.45 14.24
N GLU A 245 -3.79 -20.74 13.55
CA GLU A 245 -2.85 -19.76 13.02
C GLU A 245 -2.81 -19.87 11.50
N LEU A 246 -2.65 -18.76 10.80
CA LEU A 246 -2.42 -18.72 9.37
C LEU A 246 -0.94 -19.00 9.11
N ALA A 247 -0.63 -20.20 8.64
CA ALA A 247 0.75 -20.65 8.40
C ALA A 247 1.23 -20.32 6.98
N GLY A 248 0.31 -20.28 6.03
CA GLY A 248 0.66 -20.10 4.63
C GLY A 248 -0.41 -19.45 3.78
N MET A 249 -0.01 -19.05 2.58
CA MET A 249 -0.88 -18.60 1.51
C MET A 249 -0.70 -19.52 0.30
N ILE A 250 -1.80 -19.98 -0.29
CA ILE A 250 -1.77 -20.82 -1.49
C ILE A 250 -1.22 -20.00 -2.67
N GLU A 251 -0.20 -20.52 -3.34
CA GLU A 251 0.53 -19.81 -4.40
C GLU A 251 0.40 -20.51 -5.74
N ALA A 252 0.83 -21.77 -5.82
CA ALA A 252 0.92 -22.49 -7.10
C ALA A 252 0.67 -23.99 -6.94
N LEU A 253 0.39 -24.63 -8.08
CA LEU A 253 0.30 -26.07 -8.24
C LEU A 253 1.43 -26.56 -9.16
N ALA A 254 2.03 -27.70 -8.84
CA ALA A 254 2.83 -28.47 -9.79
C ALA A 254 2.08 -29.77 -10.11
N SER A 255 1.85 -30.04 -11.39
CA SER A 255 1.06 -31.19 -11.82
C SER A 255 1.74 -32.02 -12.90
N PHE A 256 1.57 -33.33 -12.81
CA PHE A 256 2.04 -34.30 -13.81
C PHE A 256 1.13 -34.38 -15.05
N VAL A 257 -0.03 -33.73 -15.03
CA VAL A 257 -1.02 -33.78 -16.12
C VAL A 257 -1.34 -32.38 -16.63
N TYR A 258 -0.31 -31.66 -17.07
CA TYR A 258 -0.48 -30.36 -17.72
C TYR A 258 -0.56 -30.53 -19.25
N PRO A 259 -1.45 -29.82 -19.98
CA PRO A 259 -2.34 -28.73 -19.56
C PRO A 259 -3.78 -29.16 -19.19
N LEU A 260 -4.00 -30.41 -18.75
CA LEU A 260 -5.36 -30.86 -18.44
C LEU A 260 -5.85 -30.26 -17.11
N PRO A 261 -7.15 -29.92 -16.99
CA PRO A 261 -7.73 -29.43 -15.75
C PRO A 261 -7.98 -30.60 -14.79
N ALA A 262 -6.90 -31.17 -14.28
CA ALA A 262 -6.93 -32.34 -13.41
C ALA A 262 -5.86 -32.25 -12.31
N SER A 263 -6.10 -32.95 -11.21
CA SER A 263 -5.09 -33.23 -10.19
C SER A 263 -4.88 -34.73 -10.10
N VAL A 264 -3.63 -35.18 -10.08
CA VAL A 264 -3.27 -36.60 -9.94
C VAL A 264 -2.36 -36.84 -8.75
N TYR A 265 -2.40 -38.05 -8.21
CA TYR A 265 -1.57 -38.40 -7.07
C TYR A 265 -0.07 -38.25 -7.39
N GLY A 266 0.61 -37.56 -6.48
CA GLY A 266 1.99 -37.07 -6.62
C GLY A 266 2.09 -35.60 -7.03
N ASP A 267 1.01 -34.95 -7.46
CA ASP A 267 1.00 -33.50 -7.65
C ASP A 267 1.38 -32.77 -6.35
N GLU A 268 1.91 -31.56 -6.49
CA GLU A 268 2.38 -30.76 -5.36
C GLU A 268 1.59 -29.45 -5.25
N SER A 269 1.33 -29.03 -4.01
CA SER A 269 0.83 -27.70 -3.68
C SER A 269 1.94 -26.86 -3.08
N TRP A 270 2.21 -25.70 -3.68
CA TRP A 270 3.22 -24.75 -3.22
C TRP A 270 2.57 -23.67 -2.38
N ILE A 271 3.03 -23.55 -1.13
CA ILE A 271 2.46 -22.65 -0.12
C ILE A 271 3.53 -21.65 0.30
N MET A 272 3.25 -20.35 0.17
CA MET A 272 4.15 -19.33 0.70
C MET A 272 4.18 -19.36 2.24
N ASP A 273 5.38 -19.38 2.80
CA ASP A 273 5.62 -19.46 4.25
C ASP A 273 5.41 -18.10 4.91
N LEU A 274 4.23 -17.85 5.49
CA LEU A 274 3.92 -16.55 6.09
C LEU A 274 4.79 -16.15 7.28
N PRO A 275 5.28 -17.06 8.14
CA PRO A 275 6.28 -16.75 9.16
C PRO A 275 7.49 -15.98 8.61
N THR A 276 7.97 -16.30 7.41
CA THR A 276 9.05 -15.55 6.73
C THR A 276 8.70 -14.06 6.54
N TYR A 277 7.43 -13.73 6.35
CA TYR A 277 6.96 -12.36 6.08
C TYR A 277 6.25 -11.72 7.27
N LYS A 278 6.18 -12.43 8.40
CA LYS A 278 5.38 -12.02 9.57
C LYS A 278 5.72 -10.61 10.05
N SER A 279 6.98 -10.20 10.05
CA SER A 279 7.35 -8.83 10.46
C SER A 279 6.74 -7.75 9.57
N GLN A 280 6.73 -7.96 8.24
CA GLN A 280 6.08 -7.04 7.30
C GLN A 280 4.56 -7.08 7.45
N ILE A 281 3.99 -8.27 7.62
CA ILE A 281 2.55 -8.44 7.81
C ILE A 281 2.10 -7.79 9.12
N ASP A 282 2.76 -8.09 10.23
CA ASP A 282 2.46 -7.50 11.53
C ASP A 282 2.63 -5.99 11.45
N ALA A 283 3.70 -5.46 10.86
CA ALA A 283 3.85 -4.00 10.69
C ALA A 283 2.66 -3.33 9.98
N LEU A 284 1.88 -4.07 9.19
CA LEU A 284 0.67 -3.59 8.50
C LEU A 284 -0.61 -3.94 9.27
N VAL A 285 -0.74 -5.16 9.79
CA VAL A 285 -1.95 -5.69 10.41
C VAL A 285 -2.01 -5.34 11.90
N SER A 286 -0.86 -5.36 12.58
CA SER A 286 -0.68 -4.72 13.89
C SER A 286 -0.61 -3.21 13.78
N SER A 287 -0.40 -2.65 12.58
CA SER A 287 -0.94 -1.33 12.25
C SER A 287 -2.47 -1.41 12.02
N THR A 288 -3.18 -1.92 13.03
CA THR A 288 -4.20 -1.03 13.56
C THR A 288 -3.42 0.18 14.00
N ALA A 289 -3.59 1.34 13.38
CA ALA A 289 -3.30 2.54 14.13
C ALA A 289 -4.24 2.49 15.34
N GLY A 290 -3.81 1.88 16.44
CA GLY A 290 -4.50 2.00 17.71
C GLY A 290 -4.71 3.49 17.89
N GLY A 291 -5.97 3.87 18.07
CA GLY A 291 -6.33 5.22 18.42
C GLY A 291 -6.33 5.32 19.93
N ALA A 292 -5.84 6.43 20.46
CA ALA A 292 -6.27 6.83 21.78
C ALA A 292 -6.91 8.22 21.69
N SER A 293 -7.96 8.41 22.47
CA SER A 293 -8.65 9.68 22.58
C SER A 293 -8.08 10.49 23.73
N TRP A 294 -7.79 11.77 23.48
CA TRP A 294 -7.38 12.71 24.50
C TRP A 294 -8.51 12.93 25.51
N THR A 295 -8.21 12.62 26.75
CA THR A 295 -9.06 12.84 27.92
C THR A 295 -8.64 14.08 28.69
N GLY A 296 -7.36 14.47 28.67
CA GLY A 296 -6.83 15.58 29.45
C GLY A 296 -6.97 15.39 30.98
N ALA A 297 -7.05 14.14 31.45
CA ALA A 297 -7.38 13.83 32.85
C ALA A 297 -6.29 14.20 33.87
N ASN A 298 -5.02 14.21 33.47
CA ASN A 298 -3.86 14.34 34.35
C ASN A 298 -2.93 15.53 34.01
N GLY A 299 -3.27 16.33 33.01
CA GLY A 299 -2.50 17.52 32.62
C GLY A 299 -2.49 17.77 31.13
N SER A 300 -1.54 18.58 30.67
CA SER A 300 -1.38 18.96 29.26
C SER A 300 -0.23 18.24 28.56
N THR A 301 0.59 17.47 29.26
CA THR A 301 1.70 16.73 28.66
C THR A 301 1.19 15.53 27.88
N TRP A 302 1.68 15.36 26.66
CA TRP A 302 1.31 14.28 25.76
C TRP A 302 1.60 12.89 26.35
N ALA A 303 2.77 12.72 26.96
CA ALA A 303 3.25 11.43 27.46
C ALA A 303 2.59 10.97 28.77
N ASP A 304 1.81 11.83 29.44
CA ASP A 304 1.15 11.50 30.70
C ASP A 304 -0.10 10.63 30.47
N ALA A 305 -0.74 10.21 31.56
CA ALA A 305 -1.99 9.44 31.54
C ALA A 305 -3.21 10.30 31.11
N ASN A 306 -3.13 10.94 29.94
CA ASN A 306 -4.14 11.80 29.35
C ASN A 306 -4.93 11.13 28.21
N TRP A 307 -4.79 9.81 28.04
CA TRP A 307 -5.34 9.06 26.91
C TRP A 307 -6.30 7.98 27.36
N SER A 308 -7.30 7.69 26.52
CA SER A 308 -8.31 6.65 26.78
C SER A 308 -7.76 5.23 26.86
N SER A 309 -6.54 5.02 26.35
CA SER A 309 -5.87 3.73 26.28
C SER A 309 -4.36 3.91 26.42
N SER A 310 -3.70 2.83 26.84
CA SER A 310 -2.24 2.69 26.88
C SER A 310 -1.83 1.57 25.90
N PRO A 311 -0.74 1.71 25.15
CA PRO A 311 0.22 2.83 25.19
C PRO A 311 -0.34 4.12 24.57
N VAL A 312 0.24 5.27 24.94
CA VAL A 312 -0.18 6.58 24.39
C VAL A 312 0.18 6.68 22.90
N PRO A 313 -0.54 7.47 22.10
CA PRO A 313 -0.22 7.64 20.69
C PRO A 313 1.21 8.14 20.49
N GLY A 314 1.92 7.52 19.54
CA GLY A 314 3.33 7.80 19.25
C GLY A 314 4.34 7.19 20.22
N ALA A 315 3.90 6.33 21.14
CA ALA A 315 4.79 5.37 21.79
C ALA A 315 5.24 4.27 20.80
N ALA A 316 6.38 3.64 21.05
CA ALA A 316 6.81 2.49 20.28
C ALA A 316 5.75 1.37 20.32
N ASN A 317 5.37 0.84 19.14
CA ASN A 317 4.42 -0.26 18.90
C ASN A 317 2.92 0.11 18.84
N ASN A 318 2.41 0.47 17.64
CA ASN A 318 1.02 0.22 17.21
C ASN A 318 -0.10 1.18 17.69
N VAL A 319 0.20 2.36 18.26
CA VAL A 319 -0.83 3.41 18.51
C VAL A 319 -0.46 4.66 17.73
N HIS A 320 -1.00 4.76 16.52
CA HIS A 320 -0.58 5.76 15.54
C HIS A 320 -1.64 6.83 15.27
N THR A 321 -2.81 6.76 15.92
CA THR A 321 -3.85 7.79 15.82
C THR A 321 -4.07 8.49 17.16
N ALA A 322 -3.95 9.82 17.15
CA ALA A 322 -4.30 10.67 18.27
C ALA A 322 -5.64 11.37 17.98
N THR A 323 -6.67 11.05 18.77
CA THR A 323 -8.03 11.55 18.57
C THR A 323 -8.39 12.62 19.59
N PHE A 324 -8.95 13.74 19.14
CA PHE A 324 -9.26 14.91 19.96
C PHE A 324 -10.75 15.28 19.85
N ASN A 325 -11.62 14.46 20.47
CA ASN A 325 -13.07 14.56 20.33
C ASN A 325 -13.81 15.03 21.60
N SER A 326 -13.09 15.26 22.69
CA SER A 326 -13.68 15.69 23.96
C SER A 326 -13.53 17.20 24.17
N ALA A 327 -14.10 17.71 25.26
CA ALA A 327 -13.86 19.07 25.75
C ALA A 327 -12.44 19.28 26.34
N GLY A 328 -11.62 18.22 26.39
CA GLY A 328 -10.22 18.28 26.80
C GLY A 328 -9.99 18.54 28.29
N ASN A 329 -11.04 18.62 29.12
CA ASN A 329 -10.96 18.91 30.56
C ASN A 329 -10.14 20.18 30.90
N GLY A 330 -10.20 21.20 30.04
CA GLY A 330 -9.40 22.43 30.17
C GLY A 330 -7.95 22.31 29.67
N GLN A 331 -7.53 21.09 29.30
CA GLN A 331 -6.19 20.78 28.79
C GLN A 331 -6.19 20.74 27.26
N THR A 332 -6.39 21.91 26.65
CA THR A 332 -6.53 22.05 25.19
C THR A 332 -5.24 22.49 24.50
N THR A 333 -4.29 23.09 25.22
CA THR A 333 -2.92 23.32 24.75
C THR A 333 -2.04 22.16 25.18
N ILE A 334 -1.59 21.36 24.21
CA ILE A 334 -0.94 20.07 24.47
C ILE A 334 0.56 20.18 24.29
N ASN A 335 1.31 19.81 25.32
CA ASN A 335 2.76 19.81 25.35
C ASN A 335 3.31 18.48 24.81
N LEU A 336 3.98 18.50 23.65
CA LEU A 336 4.55 17.32 22.99
C LEU A 336 5.87 16.83 23.59
N GLY A 337 6.40 17.53 24.61
CA GLY A 337 7.71 17.21 25.18
C GLY A 337 8.84 17.33 24.15
N ALA A 338 9.65 16.28 24.01
CA ALA A 338 10.73 16.20 23.03
C ALA A 338 10.22 16.04 21.57
N GLY A 339 8.92 15.87 21.39
CA GLY A 339 8.27 15.61 20.12
C GLY A 339 7.58 14.26 20.10
N VAL A 340 6.66 14.12 19.16
CA VAL A 340 5.82 12.92 19.00
C VAL A 340 5.85 12.48 17.55
N THR A 341 5.95 11.18 17.32
CA THR A 341 5.84 10.56 16.00
C THR A 341 4.58 9.72 15.94
N LEU A 342 3.68 9.99 15.00
CA LEU A 342 2.43 9.23 14.83
C LEU A 342 1.95 9.30 13.38
N ASN A 343 0.99 8.46 13.00
CA ASN A 343 0.45 8.48 11.64
C ASN A 343 -0.63 9.55 11.47
N THR A 344 -1.63 9.60 12.36
CA THR A 344 -2.83 10.43 12.18
C THR A 344 -3.18 11.29 13.41
N VAL A 345 -3.40 12.59 13.21
CA VAL A 345 -4.13 13.45 14.15
C VAL A 345 -5.58 13.58 13.68
N LEU A 346 -6.56 13.31 14.55
CA LEU A 346 -7.98 13.26 14.19
C LEU A 346 -8.86 14.14 15.08
N PHE A 347 -9.67 15.00 14.45
CA PHE A 347 -10.80 15.73 15.03
C PHE A 347 -12.07 15.33 14.27
N ASP A 348 -13.06 14.76 14.96
CA ASP A 348 -14.21 14.12 14.29
C ASP A 348 -15.57 14.32 15.00
N THR A 349 -15.66 15.28 15.93
CA THR A 349 -16.93 15.52 16.63
C THR A 349 -17.16 17.00 16.90
N ALA A 350 -18.43 17.38 17.02
CA ALA A 350 -18.84 18.72 17.44
C ALA A 350 -18.42 19.06 18.88
N THR A 351 -18.06 18.07 19.69
CA THR A 351 -17.61 18.23 21.08
C THR A 351 -16.11 18.47 21.21
N ALA A 352 -15.35 18.38 20.12
CA ALA A 352 -13.95 18.71 20.10
C ALA A 352 -13.75 20.18 20.52
N ALA A 353 -12.99 20.40 21.60
CA ALA A 353 -12.55 21.75 21.98
C ALA A 353 -11.65 22.39 20.90
N ALA A 354 -11.33 23.67 21.05
CA ALA A 354 -10.30 24.32 20.25
C ALA A 354 -8.91 23.86 20.73
N TYR A 355 -8.40 22.77 20.15
CA TYR A 355 -7.10 22.21 20.56
C TYR A 355 -5.94 22.96 19.90
N THR A 356 -4.85 23.06 20.65
CA THR A 356 -3.54 23.51 20.18
C THR A 356 -2.53 22.37 20.37
N ILE A 357 -2.07 21.78 19.28
CA ILE A 357 -1.08 20.72 19.26
C ILE A 357 0.31 21.36 19.26
N GLY A 358 1.02 21.26 20.38
CA GLY A 358 2.29 21.94 20.63
C GLY A 358 2.14 23.12 21.59
N SER A 359 3.04 23.21 22.57
CA SER A 359 3.09 24.29 23.57
C SER A 359 4.32 25.18 23.39
N GLY A 360 4.28 26.40 23.94
CA GLY A 360 5.37 27.37 23.84
C GLY A 360 5.36 28.16 22.53
N ALA A 361 6.54 28.61 22.10
CA ALA A 361 6.67 29.35 20.84
C ALA A 361 6.32 28.47 19.63
N VAL A 362 5.80 29.10 18.58
CA VAL A 362 5.47 28.42 17.31
C VAL A 362 6.69 27.64 16.82
N GLY A 363 6.50 26.36 16.48
CA GLY A 363 7.55 25.49 15.98
C GLY A 363 8.59 25.03 17.00
N SER A 364 8.44 25.36 18.29
CA SER A 364 9.41 24.96 19.34
C SER A 364 9.33 23.48 19.74
N GLN A 365 8.26 22.80 19.34
CA GLN A 365 8.07 21.35 19.52
C GLN A 365 7.82 20.69 18.17
N THR A 366 7.99 19.37 18.10
CA THR A 366 7.91 18.64 16.83
C THR A 366 6.80 17.57 16.84
N LEU A 367 5.98 17.58 15.80
CA LEU A 367 5.07 16.51 15.42
C LEU A 367 5.60 15.87 14.14
N THR A 368 6.01 14.61 14.20
CA THR A 368 6.43 13.83 13.03
C THR A 368 5.27 12.98 12.56
N LEU A 369 4.84 13.18 11.30
CA LEU A 369 3.91 12.27 10.64
C LEU A 369 4.69 11.08 10.11
N GLU A 370 4.26 9.87 10.42
CA GLU A 370 4.79 8.65 9.80
C GLU A 370 4.53 8.62 8.29
N ASN A 371 5.17 7.71 7.58
CA ASN A 371 5.01 7.57 6.13
C ASN A 371 3.53 7.39 5.76
N GLY A 372 3.00 8.29 4.93
CA GLY A 372 1.57 8.32 4.58
C GLY A 372 0.66 9.03 5.59
N GLY A 373 1.22 9.72 6.59
CA GLY A 373 0.46 10.28 7.71
C GLY A 373 -0.42 11.48 7.37
N ALA A 374 -1.34 11.79 8.29
CA ALA A 374 -2.41 12.76 8.09
C ALA A 374 -2.77 13.63 9.31
N ILE A 375 -3.37 14.79 9.04
CA ILE A 375 -4.08 15.63 10.01
C ILE A 375 -5.47 15.86 9.45
N THR A 376 -6.50 15.41 10.16
CA THR A 376 -7.87 15.36 9.64
C THR A 376 -8.87 15.99 10.59
N THR A 377 -9.67 16.90 10.04
CA THR A 377 -10.85 17.48 10.67
C THR A 377 -12.09 17.08 9.88
N SER A 378 -13.08 16.46 10.54
CA SER A 378 -14.35 16.10 9.90
C SER A 378 -15.31 17.27 9.82
N SER A 379 -16.38 17.11 9.03
CA SER A 379 -17.37 18.16 8.82
C SER A 379 -18.21 18.51 10.06
N THR A 380 -18.14 17.69 11.11
CA THR A 380 -18.91 17.90 12.34
C THR A 380 -18.20 18.81 13.35
N VAL A 381 -16.90 19.05 13.17
CA VAL A 381 -16.11 19.88 14.09
C VAL A 381 -16.54 21.34 13.97
N THR A 382 -16.74 21.99 15.11
CA THR A 382 -17.31 23.35 15.21
C THR A 382 -16.32 24.40 15.73
N ASN A 383 -15.17 23.97 16.25
CA ASN A 383 -14.09 24.84 16.71
C ASN A 383 -12.87 24.75 15.78
N GLY A 384 -12.19 25.89 15.58
CA GLY A 384 -10.89 25.92 14.89
C GLY A 384 -9.84 25.11 15.63
N GLN A 385 -8.93 24.49 14.87
CA GLN A 385 -7.87 23.63 15.39
C GLN A 385 -6.51 24.20 15.00
N LEU A 386 -5.56 24.19 15.94
CA LEU A 386 -4.23 24.76 15.74
C LEU A 386 -3.16 23.69 15.93
N VAL A 387 -2.26 23.57 14.96
CA VAL A 387 -1.00 22.84 15.07
C VAL A 387 0.11 23.88 15.24
N ASN A 388 0.51 24.11 16.49
CA ASN A 388 1.55 25.07 16.86
C ASN A 388 2.96 24.47 16.74
N ALA A 389 3.07 23.14 16.79
CA ALA A 389 4.33 22.40 16.59
C ALA A 389 4.84 22.49 15.13
N ALA A 390 6.15 22.34 14.95
CA ALA A 390 6.74 22.06 13.65
C ALA A 390 6.31 20.66 13.19
N VAL A 391 5.98 20.53 11.91
CA VAL A 391 5.51 19.27 11.32
C VAL A 391 6.61 18.67 10.45
N VAL A 392 6.98 17.42 10.72
CA VAL A 392 7.92 16.66 9.90
C VAL A 392 7.17 15.64 9.05
N LEU A 393 7.39 15.67 7.74
CA LEU A 393 6.75 14.78 6.76
C LEU A 393 7.61 13.51 6.58
N GLY A 394 7.28 12.49 7.36
CA GLY A 394 7.91 11.16 7.33
C GLY A 394 8.94 10.96 8.42
N THR A 395 9.18 9.69 8.73
CA THR A 395 10.35 9.27 9.52
C THR A 395 11.60 9.14 8.66
N ASP A 396 11.44 9.15 7.33
CA ASP A 396 12.53 9.07 6.35
C ASP A 396 12.27 9.90 5.08
N ARG A 397 13.25 9.90 4.17
CA ARG A 397 13.22 10.69 2.91
C ARG A 397 12.48 9.99 1.77
N SER A 398 11.87 8.82 2.00
CA SER A 398 11.20 8.06 0.94
C SER A 398 10.05 8.83 0.30
N ALA A 399 9.72 8.45 -0.93
CA ALA A 399 8.60 9.02 -1.66
C ALA A 399 7.29 8.68 -0.95
N GLN A 400 6.53 9.71 -0.56
CA GLN A 400 5.31 9.58 0.24
C GLN A 400 4.36 10.74 -0.01
N THR A 401 3.07 10.51 0.23
CA THR A 401 2.04 11.55 0.27
C THR A 401 1.54 11.72 1.70
N TYR A 402 1.45 12.96 2.15
CA TYR A 402 0.93 13.34 3.48
C TYR A 402 -0.29 14.22 3.29
N THR A 403 -1.28 14.10 4.18
CA THR A 403 -2.57 14.75 3.98
C THR A 403 -2.94 15.69 5.12
N ILE A 404 -3.35 16.90 4.78
CA ILE A 404 -4.06 17.81 5.69
C ILE A 404 -5.46 17.96 5.15
N SER A 405 -6.48 17.51 5.88
CA SER A 405 -7.87 17.52 5.43
C SER A 405 -8.72 18.32 6.40
N ASN A 406 -9.35 19.39 5.93
CA ASN A 406 -10.36 20.11 6.70
C ASN A 406 -11.71 20.03 6.01
N ASN A 407 -12.64 19.28 6.59
CA ASN A 407 -14.01 19.16 6.08
C ASN A 407 -15.02 20.02 6.84
N ALA A 408 -14.59 20.74 7.90
CA ALA A 408 -15.43 21.62 8.68
C ALA A 408 -15.68 22.94 7.93
N THR A 409 -16.92 23.16 7.49
CA THR A 409 -17.29 24.26 6.61
C THR A 409 -17.73 25.53 7.32
N THR A 410 -17.70 25.55 8.66
CA THR A 410 -18.06 26.76 9.41
C THR A 410 -16.91 27.75 9.32
N PRO A 411 -17.12 29.05 9.05
CA PRO A 411 -16.01 30.00 8.90
C PRO A 411 -15.08 30.12 10.13
N ALA A 412 -15.56 29.76 11.32
CA ALA A 412 -14.77 29.73 12.56
C ALA A 412 -13.95 28.43 12.76
N THR A 413 -14.01 27.47 11.82
CA THR A 413 -13.39 26.13 11.94
C THR A 413 -12.15 25.95 11.06
N ALA A 414 -11.39 27.02 10.85
CA ALA A 414 -10.13 26.91 10.13
C ALA A 414 -9.19 25.91 10.83
N LEU A 415 -8.51 25.09 10.02
CA LEU A 415 -7.40 24.26 10.48
C LEU A 415 -6.11 25.03 10.19
N THR A 416 -5.42 25.46 11.24
CA THR A 416 -4.19 26.25 11.13
C THR A 416 -2.98 25.39 11.47
N VAL A 417 -1.99 25.34 10.59
CA VAL A 417 -0.64 24.82 10.88
C VAL A 417 0.31 26.01 10.95
N ALA A 418 0.71 26.36 12.17
CA ALA A 418 1.55 27.51 12.43
C ALA A 418 3.04 27.19 12.40
N GLY A 419 3.44 26.00 12.85
CA GLY A 419 4.83 25.57 12.77
C GLY A 419 5.28 25.31 11.34
N ASN A 420 6.59 25.33 11.12
CA ASN A 420 7.17 24.98 9.82
C ASN A 420 6.83 23.53 9.45
N ILE A 421 6.57 23.28 8.17
CA ILE A 421 6.38 21.95 7.59
C ILE A 421 7.66 21.58 6.83
N THR A 422 8.30 20.48 7.20
CA THR A 422 9.57 20.06 6.59
C THR A 422 9.58 18.58 6.27
N GLY A 423 10.12 18.18 5.12
CA GLY A 423 10.42 16.76 4.87
C GLY A 423 11.49 16.23 5.83
N ALA A 424 11.49 14.93 6.11
CA ALA A 424 12.53 14.31 6.93
C ALA A 424 13.94 14.63 6.40
N ALA A 425 14.89 14.88 7.29
CA ALA A 425 16.26 15.26 6.93
C ALA A 425 17.13 14.07 6.48
N SER A 426 16.85 12.86 6.96
CA SER A 426 17.68 11.67 6.79
C SER A 426 16.84 10.38 6.77
N GLY A 427 17.47 9.24 6.48
CA GLY A 427 16.81 7.94 6.40
C GLY A 427 16.23 7.64 5.02
N GLY A 428 16.10 6.35 4.69
CA GLY A 428 15.54 5.86 3.43
C GLY A 428 16.28 6.32 2.16
N THR A 429 15.78 5.94 1.00
CA THR A 429 16.19 6.50 -0.30
C THR A 429 15.41 7.80 -0.52
N ALA A 430 16.09 8.89 -0.89
CA ALA A 430 15.39 10.15 -1.18
C ALA A 430 14.43 9.96 -2.36
N GLY A 431 13.17 10.35 -2.15
CA GLY A 431 12.13 10.36 -3.19
C GLY A 431 11.29 11.62 -3.12
N ALA A 432 10.35 11.73 -4.06
CA ALA A 432 9.43 12.86 -4.15
C ALA A 432 8.36 12.77 -3.06
N LYS A 433 8.18 13.84 -2.29
CA LYS A 433 7.10 13.96 -1.30
C LYS A 433 5.97 14.85 -1.81
N THR A 434 4.75 14.57 -1.38
CA THR A 434 3.57 15.39 -1.66
C THR A 434 2.88 15.78 -0.35
N LEU A 435 2.60 17.07 -0.17
CA LEU A 435 1.69 17.59 0.84
C LEU A 435 0.34 17.89 0.18
N ALA A 436 -0.65 17.04 0.43
CA ALA A 436 -1.99 17.19 -0.09
C ALA A 436 -2.90 17.89 0.92
N VAL A 437 -3.43 19.06 0.55
CA VAL A 437 -4.42 19.81 1.32
C VAL A 437 -5.79 19.58 0.70
N LEU A 438 -6.71 19.02 1.48
CA LEU A 438 -8.02 18.56 1.01
C LEU A 438 -9.15 19.17 1.84
N GLY A 439 -10.37 19.08 1.30
CA GLY A 439 -11.61 19.31 2.02
C GLY A 439 -12.33 20.61 1.70
N ALA A 440 -13.50 20.77 2.30
CA ALA A 440 -14.42 21.89 2.07
C ALA A 440 -14.23 23.06 3.04
N GLY A 441 -13.50 22.85 4.14
CA GLY A 441 -13.14 23.85 5.13
C GLY A 441 -11.85 24.60 4.80
N ASP A 442 -11.66 25.75 5.43
CA ASP A 442 -10.46 26.57 5.23
C ASP A 442 -9.24 26.01 5.97
N THR A 443 -8.09 26.04 5.33
CA THR A 443 -6.81 25.58 5.89
C THR A 443 -5.78 26.70 5.76
N ASP A 444 -5.18 27.10 6.88
CA ASP A 444 -4.12 28.10 6.94
C ASP A 444 -2.77 27.44 7.22
N LEU A 445 -1.81 27.58 6.31
CA LEU A 445 -0.42 27.20 6.55
C LEU A 445 0.39 28.49 6.71
N THR A 446 0.83 28.77 7.94
CA THR A 446 1.49 30.06 8.26
C THR A 446 2.99 29.94 8.53
N GLY A 447 3.47 28.72 8.80
CA GLY A 447 4.89 28.40 8.84
C GLY A 447 5.52 28.25 7.45
N GLY A 448 6.84 28.19 7.41
CA GLY A 448 7.59 27.86 6.19
C GLY A 448 7.37 26.42 5.76
N ILE A 449 7.51 26.14 4.46
CA ILE A 449 7.41 24.80 3.90
C ILE A 449 8.74 24.47 3.22
N ALA A 450 9.34 23.31 3.51
CA ALA A 450 10.58 22.89 2.85
C ALA A 450 10.64 21.38 2.60
N LYS A 451 11.29 20.96 1.52
CA LYS A 451 11.44 19.54 1.16
C LYS A 451 12.32 18.72 2.09
N GLY A 452 13.15 19.36 2.92
CA GLY A 452 14.12 18.68 3.76
C GLY A 452 15.09 17.83 2.95
N GLY A 453 15.26 16.56 3.29
CA GLY A 453 16.13 15.62 2.58
C GLY A 453 15.50 14.93 1.36
N ALA A 454 14.24 15.22 1.04
CA ALA A 454 13.55 14.65 -0.12
C ALA A 454 14.12 15.18 -1.45
N THR A 455 13.88 14.47 -2.57
CA THR A 455 14.32 14.97 -3.89
C THR A 455 13.51 16.19 -4.32
N SER A 456 12.22 16.19 -3.98
CA SER A 456 11.28 17.26 -4.29
C SER A 456 10.10 17.26 -3.29
N LEU A 457 9.44 18.40 -3.14
CA LEU A 457 8.18 18.56 -2.43
C LEU A 457 7.13 19.24 -3.31
N ALA A 458 6.03 18.53 -3.55
CA ALA A 458 4.84 19.07 -4.20
C ALA A 458 3.79 19.46 -3.15
N VAL A 459 3.13 20.60 -3.32
CA VAL A 459 1.92 20.97 -2.59
C VAL A 459 0.74 20.85 -3.52
N THR A 460 -0.28 20.09 -3.13
CA THR A 460 -1.52 19.97 -3.90
C THR A 460 -2.71 20.44 -3.07
N LYS A 461 -3.65 21.12 -3.72
CA LYS A 461 -4.94 21.51 -3.14
C LYS A 461 -6.05 20.79 -3.90
N ALA A 462 -7.02 20.25 -3.15
CA ALA A 462 -8.29 19.72 -3.64
C ALA A 462 -9.45 20.20 -2.75
N GLY A 463 -10.69 20.11 -3.26
CA GLY A 463 -11.91 20.42 -2.49
C GLY A 463 -12.29 21.91 -2.49
N THR A 464 -13.48 22.23 -2.01
CA THR A 464 -14.09 23.56 -2.18
C THR A 464 -13.56 24.65 -1.24
N GLY A 465 -12.84 24.27 -0.16
CA GLY A 465 -12.33 25.22 0.83
C GLY A 465 -11.18 26.08 0.35
N THR A 466 -10.75 27.04 1.18
CA THR A 466 -9.58 27.89 0.92
C THR A 466 -8.32 27.29 1.52
N LEU A 467 -7.25 27.12 0.72
CA LEU A 467 -5.89 26.99 1.23
C LEU A 467 -5.24 28.36 1.25
N ASN A 468 -4.82 28.84 2.42
CA ASN A 468 -4.08 30.07 2.58
C ASN A 468 -2.63 29.76 2.97
N LEU A 469 -1.71 30.08 2.08
CA LEU A 469 -0.27 30.07 2.32
C LEU A 469 0.12 31.47 2.81
N ALA A 470 0.06 31.66 4.13
CA ALA A 470 0.11 32.99 4.76
C ALA A 470 1.49 33.63 4.68
N ALA A 471 1.55 34.96 4.82
CA ALA A 471 2.76 35.76 4.71
C ALA A 471 3.75 35.52 5.85
N GLY A 472 5.06 35.59 5.56
CA GLY A 472 6.12 35.67 6.58
C GLY A 472 7.18 34.57 6.51
N SER A 473 6.97 33.53 5.69
CA SER A 473 7.93 32.42 5.52
C SER A 473 8.13 32.06 4.05
N VAL A 474 9.35 31.71 3.66
CA VAL A 474 9.63 31.23 2.29
C VAL A 474 9.15 29.79 2.14
N LEU A 475 8.53 29.50 0.99
CA LEU A 475 8.05 28.17 0.63
C LEU A 475 9.03 27.50 -0.34
N ASP A 476 9.93 26.67 0.17
CA ASP A 476 10.85 25.85 -0.62
C ASP A 476 10.15 24.57 -1.10
N ILE A 477 9.37 24.73 -2.17
CA ILE A 477 8.60 23.68 -2.83
C ILE A 477 8.94 23.64 -4.33
N ASP A 478 8.86 22.47 -4.93
CA ASP A 478 9.16 22.29 -6.36
C ASP A 478 7.90 22.52 -7.22
N SER A 479 6.71 22.21 -6.67
CA SER A 479 5.45 22.46 -7.37
C SER A 479 4.28 22.80 -6.46
N LEU A 480 3.37 23.62 -6.99
CA LEU A 480 2.07 23.93 -6.41
C LEU A 480 0.97 23.60 -7.43
N THR A 481 0.07 22.69 -7.08
CA THR A 481 -1.09 22.35 -7.91
C THR A 481 -2.38 22.71 -7.18
N ALA A 482 -3.14 23.65 -7.71
CA ALA A 482 -4.47 23.99 -7.22
C ALA A 482 -5.54 23.30 -8.06
N ASN A 483 -6.30 22.38 -7.44
CA ASN A 483 -7.48 21.76 -8.02
C ASN A 483 -8.70 22.09 -7.13
N ASP A 484 -9.74 22.72 -7.67
CA ASP A 484 -10.96 23.13 -6.97
C ASP A 484 -10.77 24.11 -5.78
N GLY A 485 -11.78 24.96 -5.55
CA GLY A 485 -11.79 25.94 -4.46
C GLY A 485 -10.76 27.07 -4.63
N THR A 486 -10.32 27.67 -3.53
CA THR A 486 -9.37 28.80 -3.56
C THR A 486 -8.00 28.42 -2.99
N THR A 487 -6.92 28.83 -3.65
CA THR A 487 -5.56 28.85 -3.10
C THR A 487 -5.08 30.29 -3.03
N ALA A 488 -4.86 30.82 -1.84
CA ALA A 488 -4.30 32.15 -1.61
C ALA A 488 -2.81 32.03 -1.27
N VAL A 489 -1.96 32.64 -2.09
CA VAL A 489 -0.50 32.63 -1.96
C VAL A 489 -0.05 34.01 -1.49
N ASN A 490 0.10 34.15 -0.18
CA ASN A 490 0.55 35.37 0.47
C ASN A 490 2.02 35.32 0.89
N SER A 491 2.73 34.24 0.53
CA SER A 491 4.17 34.04 0.76
C SER A 491 4.95 33.85 -0.53
N ALA A 492 6.26 34.09 -0.44
CA ALA A 492 7.18 33.90 -1.55
C ALA A 492 7.30 32.40 -1.86
N LEU A 493 6.97 32.01 -3.10
CA LEU A 493 7.28 30.68 -3.60
C LEU A 493 8.78 30.60 -3.94
N GLY A 494 9.40 29.48 -3.62
CA GLY A 494 10.81 29.21 -3.90
C GLY A 494 11.12 29.39 -5.39
N ALA A 495 12.30 29.94 -5.69
CA ALA A 495 12.73 30.15 -7.05
C ALA A 495 12.74 28.79 -7.81
N GLY A 496 12.04 28.74 -8.94
CA GLY A 496 11.90 27.50 -9.71
C GLY A 496 10.63 26.70 -9.43
N THR A 497 9.71 27.19 -8.59
CA THR A 497 8.41 26.53 -8.38
C THR A 497 7.59 26.49 -9.68
N SER A 498 7.11 25.31 -10.06
CA SER A 498 6.10 25.14 -11.11
C SER A 498 4.69 25.20 -10.54
N VAL A 499 3.84 26.07 -11.08
CA VAL A 499 2.46 26.25 -10.63
C VAL A 499 1.49 25.74 -11.69
N THR A 500 0.53 24.91 -11.26
CA THR A 500 -0.56 24.41 -12.09
C THR A 500 -1.89 24.73 -11.41
N VAL A 501 -2.85 25.24 -12.17
CA VAL A 501 -4.20 25.55 -11.68
C VAL A 501 -5.20 24.84 -12.59
N ASN A 502 -5.92 23.85 -12.07
CA ASN A 502 -6.88 23.06 -12.84
C ASN A 502 -8.26 23.19 -12.23
N ASP A 503 -9.26 23.50 -13.04
CA ASP A 503 -10.64 23.26 -12.65
C ASP A 503 -11.01 21.83 -13.00
N THR A 504 -11.16 20.99 -11.97
CA THR A 504 -11.54 19.58 -12.13
C THR A 504 -13.06 19.40 -12.17
N GLY A 505 -13.83 20.49 -12.09
CA GLY A 505 -15.29 20.44 -12.12
C GLY A 505 -15.91 19.89 -10.83
N GLY A 506 -15.16 19.86 -9.73
CA GLY A 506 -15.54 19.23 -8.45
C GLY A 506 -16.54 20.03 -7.59
N GLY A 507 -17.07 21.15 -8.08
CA GLY A 507 -18.20 21.88 -7.46
C GLY A 507 -17.97 23.38 -7.22
N ALA A 508 -16.74 23.83 -6.99
CA ALA A 508 -16.39 25.25 -6.87
C ALA A 508 -15.30 25.62 -7.88
N ALA A 509 -15.50 26.70 -8.63
CA ALA A 509 -14.53 27.19 -9.62
C ALA A 509 -13.15 27.36 -8.97
N THR A 510 -12.12 26.87 -9.66
CA THR A 510 -10.77 26.91 -9.11
C THR A 510 -10.18 28.32 -9.22
N SER A 511 -9.74 28.87 -8.09
CA SER A 511 -9.11 30.19 -8.02
C SER A 511 -7.75 30.13 -7.35
N LEU A 512 -6.71 30.61 -8.04
CA LEU A 512 -5.42 30.91 -7.43
C LEU A 512 -5.28 32.42 -7.25
N LYS A 513 -4.98 32.88 -6.05
CA LYS A 513 -4.82 34.29 -5.72
C LYS A 513 -3.41 34.56 -5.24
N PHE A 514 -2.63 35.34 -5.97
CA PHE A 514 -1.38 35.87 -5.48
C PHE A 514 -1.65 37.15 -4.68
N GLY A 515 -1.16 37.16 -3.44
CA GLY A 515 -1.14 38.32 -2.55
C GLY A 515 -0.20 39.42 -3.04
N SER A 516 0.23 40.30 -2.13
CA SER A 516 1.15 41.41 -2.46
C SER A 516 2.63 41.00 -2.57
N VAL A 517 2.94 39.71 -2.65
CA VAL A 517 4.30 39.18 -2.73
C VAL A 517 4.71 38.96 -4.18
N SER A 518 5.91 39.43 -4.55
CA SER A 518 6.49 39.20 -5.87
C SER A 518 6.88 37.73 -6.04
N GLN A 519 6.47 37.11 -7.13
CA GLN A 519 6.71 35.69 -7.40
C GLN A 519 7.62 35.49 -8.61
N THR A 520 8.55 34.55 -8.51
CA THR A 520 9.35 34.04 -9.64
C THR A 520 9.05 32.56 -9.82
N LEU A 521 8.32 32.22 -10.89
CA LEU A 521 7.88 30.85 -11.18
C LEU A 521 8.73 30.24 -12.30
N ALA A 522 8.98 28.93 -12.23
CA ALA A 522 9.52 28.20 -13.39
C ALA A 522 8.48 28.08 -14.50
N SER A 523 7.22 27.85 -14.14
CA SER A 523 6.09 27.78 -15.05
C SER A 523 4.79 28.14 -14.34
N LEU A 524 3.83 28.66 -15.10
CA LEU A 524 2.43 28.82 -14.68
C LEU A 524 1.54 28.20 -15.74
N THR A 525 0.82 27.14 -15.38
CA THR A 525 -0.15 26.45 -16.23
C THR A 525 -1.56 26.70 -15.69
N ILE A 526 -2.45 27.17 -16.54
CA ILE A 526 -3.85 27.48 -16.19
C ILE A 526 -4.75 26.62 -17.07
N GLY A 527 -5.43 25.66 -16.46
CA GLY A 527 -6.42 24.79 -17.08
C GLY A 527 -7.72 25.54 -17.42
N ALA A 528 -8.56 24.92 -18.25
CA ALA A 528 -9.87 25.48 -18.58
C ALA A 528 -10.71 25.67 -17.32
N GLY A 529 -11.47 26.77 -17.23
CA GLY A 529 -12.34 27.09 -16.09
C GLY A 529 -11.62 27.70 -14.87
N ALA A 530 -10.30 27.53 -14.76
CA ALA A 530 -9.52 28.09 -13.66
C ALA A 530 -9.31 29.61 -13.79
N THR A 531 -9.26 30.30 -12.64
CA THR A 531 -8.98 31.73 -12.54
C THR A 531 -7.70 31.98 -11.73
N VAL A 532 -6.82 32.84 -12.24
CA VAL A 532 -5.67 33.36 -11.49
C VAL A 532 -5.86 34.86 -11.26
N THR A 533 -5.72 35.32 -10.02
CA THR A 533 -5.86 36.72 -9.63
C THR A 533 -4.58 37.23 -8.98
N PHE A 534 -4.11 38.39 -9.39
CA PHE A 534 -2.98 39.11 -8.79
C PHE A 534 -3.54 40.33 -8.06
N THR A 535 -3.33 40.43 -6.75
CA THR A 535 -4.00 41.46 -5.91
C THR A 535 -3.20 42.73 -5.67
N SER A 536 -1.98 42.87 -6.22
CA SER A 536 -1.15 44.08 -6.05
C SER A 536 -1.06 44.97 -7.28
N GLY A 537 -1.46 46.25 -7.13
CA GLY A 537 -1.03 47.38 -7.98
C GLY A 537 -1.24 47.22 -9.49
N PRO A 538 -0.70 48.13 -10.33
CA PRO A 538 -0.64 47.88 -11.76
C PRO A 538 0.18 46.60 -11.99
N ALA A 539 -0.48 45.53 -12.41
CA ALA A 539 0.15 44.24 -12.64
C ALA A 539 1.25 44.39 -13.71
N SER A 540 2.52 44.41 -13.29
CA SER A 540 3.65 44.32 -14.21
C SER A 540 3.96 42.84 -14.43
N PHE A 541 3.45 42.28 -15.53
CA PHE A 541 3.82 40.95 -15.97
C PHE A 541 5.03 41.05 -16.91
N THR A 542 6.19 40.56 -16.47
CA THR A 542 7.39 40.47 -17.31
C THR A 542 7.62 39.02 -17.70
N ALA A 543 7.15 38.63 -18.90
CA ALA A 543 7.48 37.34 -19.47
C ALA A 543 8.87 37.39 -20.13
N SER A 544 9.85 36.70 -19.54
CA SER A 544 11.09 36.35 -20.24
C SER A 544 10.78 35.18 -21.18
N THR A 545 10.48 35.47 -22.44
CA THR A 545 10.28 34.42 -23.45
C THR A 545 11.53 34.31 -24.32
N SER A 546 12.25 33.19 -24.19
CA SER A 546 13.11 32.72 -25.27
C SER A 546 12.21 32.08 -26.34
N GLY A 547 11.54 32.90 -27.16
CA GLY A 547 11.13 32.48 -28.51
C GLY A 547 9.66 32.16 -28.81
N LYS A 548 8.69 32.33 -27.91
CA LYS A 548 7.25 32.31 -28.28
C LYS A 548 6.44 33.28 -27.42
N THR A 549 5.90 34.31 -28.05
CA THR A 549 4.99 35.28 -27.41
C THR A 549 3.69 34.59 -26.98
N ALA A 550 3.37 34.65 -25.68
CA ALA A 550 2.02 34.33 -25.20
C ALA A 550 1.06 35.43 -25.70
N GLY A 551 0.19 35.09 -26.64
CA GLY A 551 -0.86 35.99 -27.09
C GLY A 551 -1.96 36.09 -26.04
N PHE A 552 -2.04 37.20 -25.32
CA PHE A 552 -3.22 37.52 -24.51
C PHE A 552 -4.34 37.97 -25.45
N GLY A 553 -5.24 37.05 -25.80
CA GLY A 553 -6.43 37.37 -26.58
C GLY A 553 -7.40 38.17 -25.72
N SER A 554 -7.34 39.51 -25.77
CA SER A 554 -8.48 40.32 -25.32
C SER A 554 -9.63 40.06 -26.28
N LYS A 555 -10.62 39.25 -25.88
CA LYS A 555 -11.91 39.23 -26.57
C LYS A 555 -12.61 40.54 -26.21
N GLN A 556 -12.22 41.61 -26.91
CA GLN A 556 -12.83 42.92 -26.76
C GLN A 556 -14.28 42.79 -27.25
N PRO A 557 -15.32 43.09 -26.44
CA PRO A 557 -16.67 43.17 -26.96
C PRO A 557 -16.68 44.26 -28.03
N SER A 558 -17.22 43.92 -29.21
CA SER A 558 -17.41 44.84 -30.33
C SER A 558 -18.42 45.92 -29.93
N GLY A 559 -17.92 46.98 -29.29
CA GLY A 559 -18.66 48.17 -28.91
C GLY A 559 -17.65 49.29 -28.69
N GLY A 560 -17.54 50.19 -29.67
CA GLY A 560 -16.54 51.25 -29.69
C GLY A 560 -16.59 52.14 -28.45
N LEU A 561 -15.47 52.25 -27.76
CA LEU A 561 -15.17 53.37 -26.89
C LEU A 561 -13.92 54.05 -27.45
N VAL A 562 -14.12 55.26 -27.96
CA VAL A 562 -13.06 56.21 -28.25
C VAL A 562 -12.37 56.50 -26.91
N PRO A 563 -11.04 56.32 -26.77
CA PRO A 563 -10.37 56.73 -25.55
C PRO A 563 -10.36 58.25 -25.47
N GLU A 564 -10.87 58.81 -24.36
CA GLU A 564 -10.59 60.20 -24.03
C GLU A 564 -9.07 60.40 -23.81
N PRO A 565 -8.52 61.57 -24.17
CA PRO A 565 -7.10 61.83 -24.00
C PRO A 565 -6.79 62.02 -22.51
N GLY A 566 -6.30 60.95 -21.86
CA GLY A 566 -5.89 60.99 -20.45
C GLY A 566 -5.43 59.66 -19.85
N THR A 567 -5.74 58.52 -20.46
CA THR A 567 -5.33 57.21 -19.93
C THR A 567 -4.03 56.74 -20.60
N THR A 568 -2.94 56.72 -19.85
CA THR A 568 -1.62 56.23 -20.27
C THR A 568 -1.72 54.77 -20.69
N GLY A 569 -1.82 54.54 -22.00
CA GLY A 569 -1.86 53.23 -22.61
C GLY A 569 -0.55 52.49 -22.43
N LEU A 570 -0.68 51.21 -22.10
CA LEU A 570 0.31 50.15 -22.15
C LEU A 570 1.06 50.20 -23.51
N LEU A 571 2.31 50.67 -23.50
CA LEU A 571 3.15 50.74 -24.69
C LEU A 571 3.73 49.36 -25.00
N LEU A 572 3.25 48.73 -26.07
CA LEU A 572 3.84 47.55 -26.67
C LEU A 572 4.88 48.02 -27.71
N ALA A 573 6.17 47.98 -27.37
CA ALA A 573 7.24 48.26 -28.32
C ALA A 573 7.53 47.02 -29.19
N GLY A 574 7.33 47.11 -30.50
CA GLY A 574 7.61 46.00 -31.42
C GLY A 574 7.32 46.28 -32.91
N ALA A 575 8.18 47.10 -33.52
CA ALA A 575 8.55 47.13 -34.95
C ALA A 575 7.45 47.03 -36.04
N LEU A 576 6.96 48.19 -36.50
CA LEU A 576 6.37 48.36 -37.83
C LEU A 576 7.46 48.84 -38.80
N SER A 577 7.88 47.97 -39.73
CA SER A 577 8.79 48.33 -40.84
C SER A 577 8.38 47.58 -42.09
N VAL A 578 7.39 48.11 -42.82
CA VAL A 578 7.22 47.86 -44.26
C VAL A 578 6.86 49.20 -44.91
N LEU A 579 7.92 49.93 -45.29
CA LEU A 579 7.81 51.13 -46.11
C LEU A 579 7.70 50.70 -47.58
N ALA A 580 6.60 51.07 -48.22
CA ALA A 580 6.35 50.86 -49.64
C ALA A 580 7.43 51.55 -50.50
N ARG A 581 8.21 50.77 -51.26
CA ARG A 581 9.14 51.27 -52.26
C ARG A 581 8.42 51.38 -53.61
N ARG A 582 7.91 52.58 -53.91
CA ARG A 582 7.36 52.95 -55.22
C ARG A 582 8.53 53.22 -56.18
N THR A 583 8.74 52.33 -57.15
CA THR A 583 9.67 52.54 -58.27
C THR A 583 9.11 53.56 -59.26
N ARG A 584 9.81 54.69 -59.43
CA ARG A 584 9.79 55.49 -60.68
C ARG A 584 11.01 55.08 -61.50
N ARG A 585 10.80 54.66 -62.74
CA ARG A 585 11.78 54.74 -63.83
C ARG A 585 11.19 55.66 -64.90
N THR A 586 11.94 56.68 -65.27
CA THR A 586 11.80 57.44 -66.52
C THR A 586 12.83 56.90 -67.49
N GLY A 587 12.43 56.74 -68.75
CA GLY A 587 13.17 56.17 -69.86
C GLY A 587 12.18 55.57 -70.85
#